data_AF-A0A7J6WPC1-F1
#
_entry.id   AF-A0A7J6WPC1-F1
#
_cell.length_a   1.000
_cell.length_b   1.000
_cell.length_c   1.000
_cell.angle_alpha   90.00
_cell.angle_beta   90.00
_cell.angle_gamma   90.00
#
_symmetry.space_group_name_H-M   'P 1'
#
loop_
_entity.id
_entity.type
_entity.pdbx_description
1 polymer ?
#
loop_
_entity_poly.entity_id
_entity_poly.type
_entity_poly.pdbx_seq_one_letter_code
_entity_poly.pdbx_strand_id
1 'polypeptide(L)'
;MYLEKDLVVWTPTSSGEFSTKSAYRAFNHILNKVVWHSLVWGKFVIPKYSFTFWQLFSGSIQTVDRLRQKGIPAANGCVLCGNQRESFLHLFFECRYSSKVWQGIKNI
;
A
#
# COMPACT_ATOMS: atom_id res chain seq x y z
N MET A 1 18.91 -40.41 -31.03
CA MET A 1 19.23 -39.19 -30.27
C MET A 1 17.97 -38.84 -29.51
N TYR A 2 17.86 -39.29 -28.26
CA TYR A 2 16.67 -39.01 -27.45
C TYR A 2 16.74 -37.56 -27.00
N LEU A 3 15.71 -36.76 -27.32
CA LEU A 3 15.57 -35.42 -26.76
C LEU A 3 15.44 -35.58 -25.25
N GLU A 4 16.38 -35.04 -24.48
CA GLU A 4 16.21 -34.94 -23.03
C GLU A 4 14.94 -34.14 -22.76
N LYS A 5 14.10 -34.63 -21.85
CA LYS A 5 12.87 -33.92 -21.46
C LYS A 5 13.26 -32.68 -20.67
N ASP A 6 12.67 -31.54 -21.02
CA ASP A 6 12.75 -30.33 -20.22
C ASP A 6 12.22 -30.62 -18.80
N LEU A 7 13.00 -30.21 -17.79
CA LEU A 7 12.65 -30.35 -16.37
C LEU A 7 12.42 -28.98 -15.75
N VAL A 8 11.35 -28.85 -14.97
CA VAL A 8 11.08 -27.66 -14.16
C VAL A 8 11.87 -27.78 -12.87
N VAL A 9 12.85 -26.88 -12.67
CA VAL A 9 13.73 -26.87 -11.49
C VAL A 9 13.52 -25.60 -10.70
N TRP A 10 13.25 -25.73 -9.40
CA TRP A 10 13.17 -24.60 -8.46
C TRP A 10 14.58 -24.17 -8.04
N THR A 11 15.14 -23.19 -8.76
CA THR A 11 16.52 -22.69 -8.59
C THR A 11 16.86 -22.16 -7.19
N PRO A 12 15.92 -21.65 -6.35
CA PRO A 12 16.25 -21.20 -4.99
C PRO A 12 16.55 -22.31 -3.97
N THR A 13 16.45 -23.59 -4.34
CA THR A 13 16.85 -24.72 -3.49
C THR A 13 17.87 -25.59 -4.21
N SER A 14 18.88 -26.09 -3.49
CA SER A 14 19.87 -27.01 -4.04
C SER A 14 19.29 -28.36 -4.47
N SER A 15 18.14 -28.77 -3.91
CA SER A 15 17.41 -29.98 -4.33
C SER A 15 16.63 -29.78 -5.63
N GLY A 16 16.46 -28.53 -6.10
CA GLY A 16 15.60 -28.22 -7.24
C GLY A 16 14.10 -28.37 -6.96
N GLU A 17 13.71 -28.68 -5.73
CA GLU A 17 12.32 -28.95 -5.35
C GLU A 17 11.58 -27.68 -4.91
N PHE A 18 10.37 -27.51 -5.44
CA PHE A 18 9.50 -26.43 -5.02
C PHE A 18 8.88 -26.70 -3.64
N SER A 19 8.81 -25.66 -2.81
CA SER A 19 7.92 -25.62 -1.65
C SER A 19 7.41 -24.20 -1.45
N THR A 20 6.23 -24.05 -0.85
CA THR A 20 5.70 -22.74 -0.45
C THR A 20 6.66 -22.00 0.48
N LYS A 21 7.40 -22.72 1.33
CA LYS A 21 8.43 -22.15 2.22
C LYS A 21 9.63 -21.60 1.44
N SER A 22 10.17 -22.35 0.46
CA SER A 22 11.31 -21.90 -0.35
C SER A 22 10.92 -20.75 -1.28
N ALA A 23 9.71 -20.79 -1.85
CA ALA A 23 9.11 -19.66 -2.56
C ALA A 23 8.98 -18.42 -1.69
N TYR A 24 8.37 -18.55 -0.51
CA TYR A 24 8.21 -17.44 0.42
C TYR A 24 9.55 -16.81 0.79
N ARG A 25 10.59 -17.61 1.05
CA ARG A 25 11.94 -17.10 1.37
C ARG A 25 12.63 -16.43 0.19
N ALA A 26 12.46 -16.97 -1.02
CA ALA A 26 13.03 -16.40 -2.25
C ALA A 26 12.34 -15.09 -2.66
N PHE A 27 11.06 -14.89 -2.32
CA PHE A 27 10.36 -13.64 -2.62
C PHE A 27 10.40 -12.65 -1.46
N ASN A 28 10.52 -13.10 -0.21
CA ASN A 28 10.64 -12.26 0.98
C ASN A 28 12.08 -12.12 1.44
N HIS A 29 12.99 -11.77 0.53
CA HIS A 29 14.31 -11.29 0.92
C HIS A 29 14.13 -10.01 1.75
N ILE A 30 14.24 -10.16 3.08
CA ILE A 30 14.41 -9.13 4.12
C ILE A 30 13.95 -7.73 3.66
N LEU A 31 12.63 -7.54 3.54
CA LEU A 31 12.12 -6.18 3.42
C LEU A 31 12.39 -5.49 4.75
N ASN A 32 13.19 -4.42 4.71
CA ASN A 32 13.40 -3.59 5.88
C ASN A 32 12.05 -3.16 6.43
N LYS A 33 11.92 -3.22 7.75
CA LYS A 33 10.71 -2.77 8.42
C LYS A 33 10.48 -1.31 8.07
N VAL A 34 9.38 -1.05 7.38
CA VAL A 34 8.96 0.32 7.02
C VAL A 34 8.71 1.13 8.30
N VAL A 35 9.10 2.41 8.26
CA VAL A 35 9.01 3.32 9.42
C VAL A 35 7.59 3.46 9.98
N TRP A 36 6.58 3.30 9.12
CA TRP A 36 5.17 3.41 9.47
C TRP A 36 4.56 2.09 9.98
N HIS A 37 5.32 0.99 10.09
CA HIS A 37 4.79 -0.32 10.46
C HIS A 37 4.03 -0.31 11.79
N SER A 38 4.59 0.33 12.83
CA SER A 38 3.98 0.39 14.16
C SER A 38 2.68 1.20 14.18
N LEU A 39 2.54 2.19 13.30
CA LEU A 39 1.30 2.96 13.16
C LEU A 39 0.18 2.13 12.54
N VAL A 40 0.51 1.28 11.56
CA VAL A 40 -0.46 0.45 10.85
C VAL A 40 -0.86 -0.78 11.68
N TRP A 41 0.11 -1.47 12.27
CA TRP A 41 -0.08 -2.76 12.93
C TRP A 41 0.08 -2.69 14.46
N GLY A 42 -0.27 -1.55 15.05
CA GLY A 42 -0.22 -1.37 16.50
C GLY A 42 -1.25 -2.22 17.25
N LYS A 43 -0.95 -2.59 18.50
CA LYS A 43 -1.76 -3.51 19.33
C LYS A 43 -3.24 -3.10 19.48
N PHE A 44 -3.53 -1.80 19.44
CA PHE A 44 -4.85 -1.25 19.69
C PHE A 44 -5.49 -0.61 18.45
N VAL A 45 -4.97 -0.88 17.25
CA VAL A 45 -5.52 -0.34 16.00
C VAL A 45 -6.65 -1.24 15.52
N ILE A 46 -7.81 -0.67 15.22
CA ILE A 46 -8.92 -1.40 14.62
C ILE A 46 -8.52 -1.85 13.21
N PRO A 47 -8.72 -3.12 12.81
CA PRO A 47 -8.27 -3.64 11.51
C PRO A 47 -8.69 -2.81 10.29
N LYS A 48 -9.88 -2.20 10.33
CA LYS A 48 -10.35 -1.28 9.29
C LYS A 48 -9.39 -0.11 9.09
N TYR A 49 -8.93 0.51 10.18
CA TYR A 49 -8.00 1.63 10.13
C TYR A 49 -6.60 1.17 9.73
N SER A 50 -6.15 -0.01 10.21
CA SER A 50 -4.89 -0.61 9.75
C SER A 50 -4.89 -0.77 8.23
N PHE A 51 -5.97 -1.31 7.65
CA PHE A 51 -6.07 -1.47 6.21
C PHE A 51 -6.03 -0.13 5.47
N THR A 52 -6.80 0.86 5.94
CA THR A 52 -6.78 2.21 5.35
C THR A 52 -5.40 2.85 5.44
N PHE A 53 -4.72 2.80 6.59
CA PHE A 53 -3.37 3.35 6.74
C PHE A 53 -2.34 2.59 5.92
N TRP A 54 -2.45 1.26 5.81
CA TRP A 54 -1.59 0.48 4.94
C TRP A 54 -1.73 0.91 3.48
N GLN A 55 -2.97 1.07 2.99
CA GLN A 55 -3.22 1.60 1.65
C GLN A 55 -2.69 3.03 1.49
N LEU A 56 -2.79 3.84 2.55
CA LEU A 56 -2.29 5.20 2.59
C LEU A 56 -0.77 5.24 2.37
N PHE A 57 -0.03 4.56 3.23
CA PHE A 57 1.44 4.58 3.23
C PHE A 57 2.05 3.80 2.06
N SER A 58 1.35 2.78 1.56
CA SER A 58 1.77 2.04 0.36
C SER A 58 1.40 2.76 -0.94
N GLY A 59 0.82 3.97 -0.86
CA GLY A 59 0.39 4.72 -2.02
C GLY A 59 -0.57 3.90 -2.89
N SER A 60 -1.57 3.27 -2.28
CA SER A 60 -2.55 2.41 -2.95
C SER A 60 -3.98 2.90 -2.74
N ILE A 61 -4.19 3.94 -1.94
CA ILE A 61 -5.49 4.57 -1.74
C ILE A 61 -6.05 5.13 -3.05
N GLN A 62 -7.36 5.02 -3.27
CA GLN A 62 -8.00 5.45 -4.52
C GLN A 62 -8.47 6.91 -4.44
N THR A 63 -7.53 7.85 -4.42
CA THR A 63 -7.82 9.29 -4.58
C THR A 63 -8.22 9.61 -6.03
N VAL A 64 -8.93 10.72 -6.23
CA VAL A 64 -9.42 11.15 -7.56
C VAL A 64 -8.29 11.27 -8.60
N ASP A 65 -7.12 11.77 -8.22
CA ASP A 65 -5.93 11.80 -9.10
C ASP A 65 -5.51 10.39 -9.57
N ARG A 66 -5.53 9.39 -8.68
CA ARG A 66 -5.21 7.99 -9.01
C ARG A 66 -6.29 7.32 -9.84
N LEU A 67 -7.56 7.62 -9.58
CA LEU A 67 -8.66 7.15 -10.42
C LEU A 67 -8.51 7.68 -11.86
N ARG A 68 -8.15 8.95 -12.02
CA ARG A 68 -7.89 9.57 -13.32
C ARG A 68 -6.69 8.97 -14.05
N GLN A 69 -5.60 8.68 -13.33
CA GLN A 69 -4.44 7.98 -13.92
C GLN A 69 -4.83 6.60 -14.47
N LYS A 70 -5.86 5.96 -13.91
CA LYS A 70 -6.42 4.69 -14.39
C LYS A 70 -7.48 4.86 -15.48
N GLY A 71 -7.74 6.08 -15.96
CA GLY A 71 -8.79 6.36 -16.95
C GLY A 71 -10.22 6.27 -16.40
N ILE A 72 -10.39 6.23 -15.08
CA ILE A 72 -11.71 6.17 -14.45
C ILE A 72 -12.25 7.60 -14.32
N PRO A 73 -13.46 7.91 -14.84
CA PRO A 73 -14.09 9.21 -14.65
C PRO A 73 -14.25 9.53 -13.16
N ALA A 74 -13.75 10.69 -12.73
CA ALA A 74 -13.78 11.12 -11.34
C ALA A 74 -13.92 12.65 -11.25
N ALA A 75 -14.38 13.13 -10.08
CA ALA A 75 -14.67 14.53 -9.81
C ALA A 75 -13.49 15.49 -10.15
N ASN A 76 -13.79 16.75 -10.46
CA ASN A 76 -12.77 17.73 -10.89
C ASN A 76 -11.89 18.30 -9.78
N GLY A 77 -12.15 17.96 -8.52
CA GLY A 77 -11.39 18.41 -7.37
C GLY A 77 -11.55 17.48 -6.17
N CYS A 78 -11.02 17.91 -5.04
CA CYS A 78 -11.12 17.27 -3.74
C CYS A 78 -12.59 17.09 -3.34
N VAL A 79 -12.98 15.85 -2.99
CA VAL A 79 -14.34 15.52 -2.59
C VAL A 79 -14.78 16.23 -1.30
N LEU A 80 -13.82 16.67 -0.48
CA LEU A 80 -14.10 17.39 0.76
C LEU A 80 -14.25 18.90 0.52
N CYS A 81 -13.23 19.54 -0.05
CA CYS A 81 -13.20 21.01 -0.14
C CYS A 81 -13.70 21.59 -1.46
N GLY A 82 -13.72 20.81 -2.55
CA GLY A 82 -14.08 21.27 -3.89
C GLY A 82 -13.10 22.27 -4.55
N ASN A 83 -12.16 22.85 -3.79
CA ASN A 83 -11.38 24.01 -4.23
C ASN A 83 -10.02 23.67 -4.87
N GLN A 84 -9.47 22.49 -4.60
CA GLN A 84 -8.15 22.08 -5.10
C GLN A 84 -8.23 20.68 -5.70
N ARG A 85 -7.24 20.30 -6.51
CA ARG A 85 -7.12 18.92 -6.99
C ARG A 85 -6.96 17.98 -5.80
N GLU A 86 -7.69 16.88 -5.80
CA GLU A 86 -7.48 15.85 -4.81
C GLU A 86 -6.14 15.16 -5.09
N SER A 87 -5.31 15.12 -4.06
CA SER A 87 -4.16 14.24 -3.98
C SER A 87 -4.19 13.58 -2.60
N PHE A 88 -3.35 12.58 -2.39
CA PHE A 88 -3.14 12.01 -1.07
C PHE A 88 -2.80 13.09 -0.01
N LEU A 89 -1.82 13.94 -0.30
CA LEU A 89 -1.38 14.99 0.64
C LEU A 89 -2.50 15.98 0.93
N HIS A 90 -3.22 16.39 -0.11
CA HIS A 90 -4.33 17.30 0.06
C HIS A 90 -5.45 16.67 0.88
N LEU A 91 -5.93 15.49 0.51
CA LEU A 91 -7.08 14.85 1.14
C LEU A 91 -6.85 14.61 2.65
N PHE A 92 -5.65 14.22 3.04
CA PHE A 92 -5.37 13.84 4.44
C PHE A 92 -4.71 14.93 5.28
N PHE A 93 -4.01 15.91 4.71
CA PHE A 93 -3.22 16.87 5.49
C PHE A 93 -3.50 18.34 5.16
N GLU A 94 -3.63 18.70 3.89
CA GLU A 94 -3.69 20.12 3.46
C GLU A 94 -5.12 20.62 3.25
N CYS A 95 -6.09 19.71 3.06
CA CYS A 95 -7.48 20.07 2.90
C CYS A 95 -7.97 20.81 4.15
N ARG A 96 -8.64 21.95 3.97
CA ARG A 96 -9.17 22.78 5.08
C ARG A 96 -9.95 22.00 6.14
N TYR A 97 -10.61 20.92 5.76
CA TYR A 97 -11.34 20.06 6.70
C TYR A 97 -10.39 19.15 7.47
N SER A 98 -9.50 18.44 6.77
CA SER A 98 -8.51 17.56 7.37
C SER A 98 -7.52 18.33 8.25
N SER A 99 -7.05 19.49 7.81
CA SER A 99 -6.19 20.36 8.62
C SER A 99 -6.86 20.79 9.93
N LYS A 100 -8.17 21.09 9.92
CA LYS A 100 -8.93 21.39 11.16
C LYS A 100 -8.98 20.20 12.11
N VAL A 101 -9.17 18.98 11.59
CA VAL A 101 -9.12 17.75 12.41
C VAL A 101 -7.76 17.61 13.08
N TRP A 102 -6.67 17.78 12.33
CA TRP A 102 -5.31 17.71 12.88
C TRP A 102 -5.02 18.80 13.90
N GLN A 103 -5.53 20.02 13.70
CA GLN A 103 -5.42 21.08 14.72
C GLN A 103 -6.14 20.69 16.01
N GLY A 104 -7.32 20.08 15.91
CA GLY A 104 -8.03 19.54 17.07
C GLY A 104 -7.21 18.49 17.82
N ILE A 105 -6.57 17.57 17.10
CA ILE A 105 -5.73 16.52 17.70
C ILE A 105 -4.47 17.09 18.36
N LYS A 106 -3.83 18.09 17.74
CA LYS A 106 -2.62 18.72 18.31
C LYS A 106 -2.88 19.49 19.61
N ASN A 107 -4.12 19.87 19.85
CA ASN A 107 -4.54 20.63 21.02
C ASN A 107 -5.09 19.73 22.16
N ILE A 108 -4.92 18.41 22.04
CA ILE A 108 -5.24 17.39 23.05
C ILE A 108 -3.92 16.87 23.62
#